data_AF-A0A9D4JCG9-F1
#
_entry.id   AF-A0A9D4JCG9-F1
#
_cell.length_a   1.000
_cell.length_b   1.000
_cell.length_c   1.000
_cell.angle_alpha   90.00
_cell.angle_beta   90.00
_cell.angle_gamma   90.00
#
_symmetry.space_group_name_H-M   'P 1'
#
loop_
_entity.id
_entity.type
_entity.pdbx_description
1 polymer ?
#
loop_
_entity_poly.entity_id
_entity_poly.type
_entity_poly.pdbx_seq_one_letter_code
_entity_poly.pdbx_strand_id
1 'polypeptide(L)' 'MFQIRDGGLDTSPLLQRFCNTTSPPPLSTTGPNAWVKFHSDGTFSNNGFNITYHAQLSMINSFF' A
#
# COMPACT_ATOMS: atom_id res chain seq x y z
N MET A 1 6.54 -11.17 -4.01
CA MET A 1 6.90 -9.79 -3.60
C MET A 1 5.71 -8.88 -3.77
N PHE A 2 5.37 -8.13 -2.73
CA PHE A 2 4.24 -7.20 -2.71
C PHE A 2 4.75 -5.75 -2.57
N GLN A 3 4.15 -4.79 -3.27
CA GLN A 3 4.61 -3.40 -3.33
C GLN A 3 3.42 -2.44 -3.26
N ILE A 4 3.60 -1.35 -2.52
CA ILE A 4 2.64 -0.24 -2.42
C ILE A 4 3.37 1.07 -2.74
N ARG A 5 2.73 1.93 -3.54
CA ARG A 5 3.24 3.25 -3.97
C ARG A 5 2.24 4.35 -3.64
N ASP A 6 2.77 5.55 -3.40
CA ASP A 6 2.02 6.75 -3.06
C ASP A 6 1.59 7.50 -4.33
N GLY A 7 0.38 7.23 -4.80
CA GLY A 7 -0.15 7.74 -6.07
C GLY A 7 -0.74 6.64 -6.95
N GLY A 8 -1.27 7.03 -8.12
CA GLY A 8 -2.03 6.12 -9.00
C GLY A 8 -1.21 5.38 -10.06
N LEU A 9 0.10 5.59 -10.15
CA LEU A 9 0.94 5.09 -11.24
C LEU A 9 2.01 4.11 -10.72
N ASP A 10 2.52 3.26 -11.60
CA ASP A 10 3.63 2.36 -11.29
C ASP A 10 4.97 3.09 -11.10
N THR A 11 5.05 4.33 -11.59
CA THR A 11 6.16 5.28 -11.39
C THR A 11 6.02 6.14 -10.13
N SER A 12 4.87 6.10 -9.44
CA SER A 12 4.66 6.85 -8.20
C SER A 12 5.69 6.46 -7.11
N PRO A 13 6.00 7.37 -6.15
CA PRO A 13 6.95 7.09 -5.07
C PRO A 13 6.67 5.76 -4.35
N LEU A 14 7.71 4.95 -4.11
CA LEU A 14 7.57 3.68 -3.39
C LEU A 14 7.35 3.94 -1.90
N LEU A 15 6.22 3.51 -1.35
CA LEU A 15 5.98 3.53 0.09
C LEU A 15 6.68 2.35 0.75
N GLN A 16 6.35 1.14 0.32
CA GLN A 16 6.95 -0.05 0.89
C GLN A 16 6.93 -1.25 -0.07
N ARG A 17 7.89 -2.15 0.17
CA ARG A 17 8.02 -3.45 -0.46
C ARG A 17 8.04 -4.52 0.64
N PHE A 18 7.23 -5.54 0.47
CA PHE A 18 7.08 -6.64 1.41
C PHE A 18 7.60 -7.94 0.79
N CYS A 19 8.49 -8.59 1.53
CA CYS A 19 9.15 -9.85 1.17
C CYS A 19 8.86 -10.97 2.18
N ASN A 20 8.20 -10.68 3.29
CA ASN A 20 7.89 -11.63 4.36
C ASN A 20 6.36 -11.80 4.52
N THR A 21 5.98 -12.74 5.38
CA THR A 21 4.59 -13.03 5.75
C THR A 21 4.08 -12.19 6.92
N THR A 22 4.88 -11.24 7.41
CA THR A 22 4.52 -10.41 8.57
C THR A 22 3.60 -9.28 8.13
N SER A 23 2.48 -9.12 8.82
CA SER A 23 1.59 -7.97 8.60
C SER A 23 2.33 -6.67 8.92
N PRO A 24 2.41 -5.72 7.99
CA PRO A 24 3.08 -4.46 8.25
C PRO A 24 2.21 -3.52 9.11
N PRO A 25 2.83 -2.49 9.72
CA PRO A 25 2.06 -1.39 10.29
C PRO A 25 1.23 -0.68 9.20
N PRO A 26 0.15 0.02 9.56
CA PRO A 26 -0.65 0.80 8.61
C PRO A 26 0.22 1.79 7.83
N LEU A 27 -0.08 1.94 6.54
CA LEU A 27 0.57 2.91 5.65
C LEU A 27 -0.44 3.99 5.25
N SER A 28 0.05 5.22 5.09
CA SER A 28 -0.74 6.35 4.61
C SER A 28 -0.18 6.85 3.29
N THR A 29 -1.06 7.05 2.32
CA THR A 29 -0.77 7.82 1.10
C THR A 29 -0.86 9.32 1.41
N THR A 30 -0.12 10.14 0.68
CA THR A 30 -0.23 11.60 0.78
C THR A 30 -1.47 12.11 0.05
N GLY A 31 -1.97 11.36 -0.94
CA GLY A 31 -3.18 11.67 -1.70
C GLY A 31 -4.23 10.54 -1.68
N PRO A 32 -5.28 10.67 -2.49
CA PRO A 32 -6.39 9.71 -2.52
C PRO A 32 -6.08 8.43 -3.31
N ASN A 33 -4.89 8.33 -3.90
CA ASN A 33 -4.52 7.23 -4.78
C ASN A 33 -3.38 6.41 -4.18
N ALA A 34 -3.52 5.09 -4.26
CA ALA A 34 -2.46 4.13 -4.00
C ALA A 34 -2.33 3.21 -5.22
N TRP A 35 -1.10 2.83 -5.54
CA TRP A 35 -0.83 1.81 -6.56
C TRP A 35 -0.24 0.58 -5.88
N VAL A 36 -0.81 -0.58 -6.18
CA VAL A 36 -0.51 -1.84 -5.51
C VAL A 36 -0.13 -2.89 -6.54
N LYS A 37 1.00 -3.57 -6.33
CA LYS A 37 1.46 -4.66 -7.21
C LYS A 37 1.92 -5.87 -6.42
N PHE A 38 1.40 -7.02 -6.81
CA PHE A 38 1.89 -8.33 -6.39
C PHE A 38 2.59 -9.01 -7.57
N HIS A 39 3.75 -9.60 -7.31
CA HIS A 39 4.49 -10.39 -8.28
C HIS A 39 5.05 -11.65 -7.61
N SER A 40 4.82 -12.82 -8.20
CA SER A 40 5.35 -14.12 -7.79
C SER A 40 6.08 -14.79 -8.97
N ASP A 41 7.02 -15.68 -8.66
CA ASP A 41 7.87 -16.39 -9.64
C ASP A 41 7.26 -17.73 -10.11
N GLY A 42 5.97 -17.96 -9.82
CA GLY A 42 5.23 -19.15 -10.26
C GLY A 42 5.53 -20.42 -9.46
N THR A 43 6.43 -20.36 -8.48
CA THR A 43 6.78 -21.48 -7.60
C THR A 43 6.27 -21.23 -6.18
N PHE A 44 5.95 -22.28 -5.41
CA PHE A 44 5.46 -22.21 -4.02
C PHE A 44 4.32 -21.18 -3.77
N SER A 45 3.07 -21.62 -3.84
CA SER A 45 1.91 -20.79 -3.50
C SER A 45 1.68 -20.70 -1.98
N ASN A 46 1.28 -19.52 -1.50
CA ASN A 46 0.89 -19.27 -0.11
C ASN A 46 -0.50 -18.60 -0.07
N ASN A 47 -1.03 -18.30 1.12
CA ASN A 47 -2.42 -17.83 1.30
C ASN A 47 -2.75 -16.45 0.69
N GLY A 48 -1.80 -15.78 0.03
CA GLY A 48 -2.00 -14.47 -0.57
C GLY A 48 -1.94 -13.33 0.43
N PHE A 49 -2.71 -12.27 0.19
CA PHE A 49 -2.77 -11.07 1.02
C PHE A 49 -4.22 -10.59 1.18
N ASN A 50 -4.50 -9.95 2.31
CA ASN A 50 -5.74 -9.22 2.55
C ASN A 50 -5.38 -7.79 2.96
N ILE A 51 -6.02 -6.80 2.35
CA ILE A 51 -5.74 -5.38 2.58
C ILE A 51 -7.04 -4.69 2.96
N THR A 52 -7.03 -4.02 4.10
CA THR A 52 -8.07 -3.10 4.52
C THR A 52 -7.55 -1.69 4.38
N TYR A 53 -8.32 -0.80 3.75
CA TYR A 53 -7.99 0.62 3.63
C TYR A 53 -9.10 1.48 4.22
N HIS A 54 -8.71 2.66 4.71
CA HIS A 54 -9.64 3.67 5.19
C HIS A 54 -9.29 5.00 4.53
N ALA A 55 -10.29 5.68 3.97
CA ALA A 55 -10.12 7.05 3.52
C ALA A 55 -10.24 7.97 4.73
N GLN A 56 -9.16 8.66 5.08
CA GLN A 56 -9.17 9.69 6.10
C GLN A 56 -9.16 11.06 5.42
N LEU A 57 -10.22 11.83 5.62
CA LEU A 57 -10.17 13.27 5.38
C LEU A 57 -9.30 13.88 6.47
N SER A 58 -8.05 14.23 6.13
CA SER A 58 -7.23 15.05 7.00
C SER A 58 -7.83 16.45 7.02
N MET A 59 -8.79 16.71 7.92
CA MET A 59 -9.20 18.07 8.26
C MET A 59 -8.11 18.77 9.06
N ILE A 60 -6.91 18.86 8.50
CA ILE A 60 -5.83 19.69 9.03
C ILE A 60 -6.06 21.05 8.38
N ASN A 61 -6.65 21.98 9.14
CA ASN A 61 -7.01 23.38 8.83
C ASN A 61 -8.51 23.73 8.68
N SER A 62 -9.41 23.24 9.53
CA SER A 62 -10.77 23.84 9.64
C SER A 62 -11.27 24.10 11.05
N PHE A 63 -10.38 24.08 12.03
CA PHE A 63 -10.62 24.80 13.29
C PHE A 63 -9.56 25.90 13.39
N PHE A 64 -10.00 27.14 13.09
CA PHE A 64 -9.40 28.32 13.70
C PHE A 64 -9.52 28.23 15.21
#